data_AF-A0A2S1QZT4-F1
#
_entry.id   AF-A0A2S1QZT4-F1
#
_cell.length_a   1.000
_cell.length_b   1.000
_cell.length_c   1.000
_cell.angle_alpha   90.00
_cell.angle_beta   90.00
_cell.angle_gamma   90.00
#
_symmetry.space_group_name_H-M   'P 1'
#
loop_
_entity.id
_entity.type
_entity.pdbx_description
1 polymer ?
#
loop_
_entity_poly.entity_id
_entity_poly.type
_entity_poly.pdbx_seq_one_letter_code
_entity_poly.pdbx_strand_id
1 'polypeptide(L)'
;MKKQLLLGAFLMASMFTAKAQLSEDFEGTAFPPEGWTVETTNPDATWERFTGNNSIGGTGSAGVGYDFDQDESLISPSFNLAGANPVLTFNILMGYTWGVNPNNNYDVIVSVSNDGGTSWDQVWDESELGVFTDYDIIPVTVQLAAYSGDDIKIKFEYVGNDGDVLIIDDIAVVACAVPSGFSYLDPAPSLTAVNIGWDAPAGSPEGYQFEYGPRGFTQGGAGSMIINPTLPAANLTDLDPSTIYDFYVRTHCGGDDYSEWIGPVSFATLFDAVTPPYNTSFEENNLDFVGWIDGTDPDAGVEPWGVNVAVEGDATVQDGANSLFTFAPTNLDSNAWLLSRGINLTGGSQVTVSFWARNLLGQGATGSASYNLTVGNAQNAAAQTTNIATENDLSSTTFVQKTYTFSPATSGVYYFGINNISPSNPNAQVLLVDNFSVTEILGTKDVLASQLSIFPNPATNVINITNADNILVNGVVIADLNGRTVKSAKFDGVAEAQVNISDLANGMYMMTVSSDKGTMTKKIVKN
;
A
#
# COMPACT_ATOMS: atom_id res chain seq x y z
N MET A 1 12.18 7.57 -30.33
CA MET A 1 11.62 8.50 -29.33
C MET A 1 10.17 8.11 -29.11
N LYS A 2 9.92 7.24 -28.14
CA LYS A 2 8.58 6.84 -27.69
C LYS A 2 8.60 6.99 -26.18
N LYS A 3 7.79 7.91 -25.67
CA LYS A 3 7.56 8.12 -24.23
C LYS A 3 6.92 6.84 -23.70
N GLN A 4 7.60 6.14 -22.79
CA GLN A 4 7.00 5.05 -22.02
C GLN A 4 6.28 5.68 -20.83
N LEU A 5 4.99 5.36 -20.72
CA LEU A 5 4.12 5.78 -19.63
C LEU A 5 4.70 5.30 -18.30
N LEU A 6 4.94 6.22 -17.36
CA LEU A 6 4.93 5.89 -15.95
C LEU A 6 3.50 5.48 -15.60
N LEU A 7 3.32 4.23 -15.18
CA LEU A 7 2.11 3.76 -14.55
C LEU A 7 2.10 4.26 -13.10
N GLY A 8 1.92 5.58 -12.94
CA GLY A 8 1.41 6.13 -11.69
C GLY A 8 -0.07 5.79 -11.64
N ALA A 9 -0.52 5.14 -10.57
CA ALA A 9 -1.91 4.88 -10.31
C ALA A 9 -2.68 6.21 -10.14
N PHE A 10 -3.09 6.79 -11.27
CA PHE A 10 -4.15 7.78 -11.33
C PHE A 10 -5.45 6.99 -11.49
N LEU A 11 -6.05 6.61 -10.36
CA LEU A 11 -7.44 6.20 -10.34
C LEU A 11 -8.27 7.48 -10.26
N MET A 12 -8.35 8.20 -11.37
CA MET A 12 -9.26 9.33 -11.53
C MET A 12 -10.31 8.91 -12.55
N ALA A 13 -11.34 8.23 -12.04
CA ALA A 13 -12.67 8.11 -12.66
C ALA A 13 -13.63 7.50 -11.63
N SER A 14 -14.67 8.26 -11.29
CA SER A 14 -15.86 7.90 -10.50
C SER A 14 -15.65 7.61 -9.00
N MET A 15 -15.63 8.68 -8.19
CA MET A 15 -16.18 8.64 -6.83
C MET A 15 -17.06 9.87 -6.60
N PHE A 16 -18.24 9.90 -7.25
CA PHE A 16 -19.35 10.69 -6.74
C PHE A 16 -20.27 9.75 -5.96
N THR A 17 -20.11 9.69 -4.64
CA THR A 17 -21.06 9.04 -3.73
C THR A 17 -21.84 10.04 -2.90
N ALA A 18 -21.98 11.30 -3.35
CA ALA A 18 -23.09 12.15 -2.94
C ALA A 18 -24.26 11.92 -3.90
N LYS A 19 -25.51 11.86 -3.42
CA LYS A 19 -26.67 11.92 -4.32
C LYS A 19 -26.67 13.28 -5.01
N ALA A 20 -26.22 13.32 -6.25
CA ALA A 20 -26.27 14.51 -7.07
C ALA A 20 -27.73 14.97 -7.22
N GLN A 21 -27.97 16.26 -6.99
CA GLN A 21 -29.26 16.92 -7.13
C GLN A 21 -29.57 17.25 -8.59
N LEU A 22 -28.51 17.44 -9.37
CA LEU A 22 -28.47 17.47 -10.82
C LEU A 22 -27.24 16.66 -11.25
N SER A 23 -27.37 15.82 -12.27
CA SER A 23 -26.26 15.09 -12.88
C SER A 23 -26.52 14.94 -14.37
N GLU A 24 -25.55 15.30 -15.20
CA GLU A 24 -25.60 15.16 -16.65
C GLU A 24 -24.19 14.87 -17.18
N ASP A 25 -24.05 13.75 -17.88
CA ASP A 25 -22.81 13.26 -18.49
C ASP A 25 -22.85 13.22 -20.02
N PHE A 26 -23.97 13.67 -20.63
CA PHE A 26 -24.19 13.76 -22.08
C PHE A 26 -23.96 12.47 -22.88
N GLU A 27 -23.96 11.31 -22.22
CA GLU A 27 -23.78 10.01 -22.86
C GLU A 27 -25.03 9.57 -23.63
N GLY A 28 -26.19 10.13 -23.28
CA GLY A 28 -27.44 9.96 -24.00
C GLY A 28 -27.37 10.47 -25.45
N THR A 29 -28.13 9.87 -26.36
CA THR A 29 -28.11 10.25 -27.79
C THR A 29 -29.00 11.45 -28.14
N ALA A 30 -29.80 11.95 -27.19
CA ALA A 30 -30.69 13.09 -27.39
C ALA A 30 -30.00 14.38 -26.94
N PHE A 31 -30.20 15.47 -27.69
CA PHE A 31 -29.73 16.80 -27.32
C PHE A 31 -30.78 17.89 -27.64
N PRO A 32 -31.06 18.82 -26.72
CA PRO A 32 -30.58 18.81 -25.33
C PRO A 32 -31.12 17.57 -24.57
N PRO A 33 -30.47 17.15 -23.47
CA PRO A 33 -30.98 16.06 -22.63
C PRO A 33 -32.37 16.37 -22.07
N GLU A 34 -33.06 15.36 -21.55
CA GLU A 34 -34.43 15.53 -21.06
C GLU A 34 -34.52 16.63 -19.99
N GLY A 35 -35.41 17.60 -20.21
CA GLY A 35 -35.64 18.72 -19.30
C GLY A 35 -34.65 19.89 -19.43
N TRP A 36 -33.55 19.71 -20.16
CA TRP A 36 -32.64 20.79 -20.52
C TRP A 36 -33.21 21.59 -21.70
N THR A 37 -32.85 22.87 -21.78
CA THR A 37 -33.28 23.77 -22.85
C THR A 37 -32.11 24.52 -23.44
N VAL A 38 -32.10 24.67 -24.77
CA VAL A 38 -31.15 25.53 -25.48
C VAL A 38 -31.87 26.82 -25.86
N GLU A 39 -31.26 27.96 -25.53
CA GLU A 39 -31.64 29.26 -26.09
C GLU A 39 -30.62 29.64 -27.16
N THR A 40 -31.11 29.95 -28.35
CA THR A 40 -30.31 30.11 -29.56
C THR A 40 -30.48 31.52 -30.11
N THR A 41 -29.38 32.26 -30.20
CA THR A 41 -29.33 33.56 -30.89
C THR A 41 -28.78 33.40 -32.30
N ASN A 42 -27.69 32.62 -32.48
CA ASN A 42 -27.20 32.20 -33.79
C ASN A 42 -27.69 30.78 -34.15
N PRO A 43 -28.56 30.61 -35.17
CA PRO A 43 -29.06 29.29 -35.56
C PRO A 43 -28.04 28.41 -36.31
N ASP A 44 -26.95 28.99 -36.81
CA ASP A 44 -25.91 28.27 -37.55
C ASP A 44 -24.87 27.63 -36.61
N ALA A 45 -24.76 28.13 -35.38
CA ALA A 45 -23.92 27.55 -34.33
C ALA A 45 -24.51 27.76 -32.92
N THR A 46 -24.85 26.65 -32.26
CA THR A 46 -25.44 26.65 -30.91
C THR A 46 -25.00 25.44 -30.12
N TRP A 47 -25.45 25.34 -28.86
CA TRP A 47 -25.21 24.18 -28.02
C TRP A 47 -25.65 22.90 -28.74
N GLU A 48 -24.74 21.95 -28.87
CA GLU A 48 -25.00 20.63 -29.43
C GLU A 48 -24.23 19.53 -28.69
N ARG A 49 -24.54 18.28 -29.03
CA ARG A 49 -23.80 17.13 -28.53
C ARG A 49 -22.61 16.85 -29.42
N PHE A 50 -21.41 17.05 -28.90
CA PHE A 50 -20.18 16.61 -29.54
C PHE A 50 -19.91 15.12 -29.26
N THR A 51 -19.15 14.49 -30.16
CA THR A 51 -18.79 13.06 -30.07
C THR A 51 -17.38 12.82 -30.59
N GLY A 52 -16.83 11.65 -30.28
CA GLY A 52 -15.54 11.22 -30.82
C GLY A 52 -14.39 12.01 -30.22
N ASN A 53 -13.57 12.67 -31.05
CA ASN A 53 -12.41 13.41 -30.56
C ASN A 53 -12.76 14.74 -29.88
N ASN A 54 -14.04 15.11 -29.86
CA ASN A 54 -14.54 16.35 -29.27
C ASN A 54 -15.39 16.08 -28.00
N SER A 55 -15.10 15.00 -27.26
CA SER A 55 -15.74 14.74 -25.96
C SER A 55 -14.72 14.71 -24.81
N ILE A 56 -15.13 15.21 -23.65
CA ILE A 56 -14.36 15.20 -22.40
C ILE A 56 -14.68 13.90 -21.67
N GLY A 57 -13.98 12.83 -22.03
CA GLY A 57 -14.36 11.50 -21.56
C GLY A 57 -15.58 10.97 -22.30
N GLY A 58 -16.01 9.76 -21.92
CA GLY A 58 -17.24 9.15 -22.45
C GLY A 58 -17.32 9.06 -23.98
N THR A 59 -18.55 9.12 -24.48
CA THR A 59 -18.96 9.11 -25.89
C THR A 59 -19.67 10.39 -26.33
N GLY A 60 -20.03 11.29 -25.40
CA GLY A 60 -20.61 12.58 -25.73
C GLY A 60 -20.33 13.66 -24.69
N SER A 61 -20.33 14.91 -25.15
CA SER A 61 -20.24 16.10 -24.29
C SER A 61 -21.12 17.21 -24.87
N ALA A 62 -21.47 18.21 -24.08
CA ALA A 62 -22.11 19.42 -24.60
C ALA A 62 -21.06 20.40 -25.11
N GLY A 63 -21.28 21.02 -26.26
CA GLY A 63 -20.34 22.00 -26.77
C GLY A 63 -20.96 23.04 -27.70
N VAL A 64 -20.19 24.10 -27.93
CA VAL A 64 -20.47 25.16 -28.88
C VAL A 64 -19.27 25.26 -29.82
N GLY A 65 -19.53 25.17 -31.12
CA GLY A 65 -18.51 25.33 -32.15
C GLY A 65 -18.22 26.80 -32.47
N TYR A 66 -17.10 27.00 -33.18
CA TYR A 66 -16.70 28.30 -33.72
C TYR A 66 -17.77 28.92 -34.64
N ASP A 67 -18.21 30.13 -34.33
CA ASP A 67 -18.91 31.04 -35.24
C ASP A 67 -18.79 32.52 -34.80
N PHE A 68 -19.43 33.41 -35.55
CA PHE A 68 -19.56 34.83 -35.25
C PHE A 68 -20.88 35.17 -34.55
N ASP A 69 -20.90 36.29 -33.82
CA ASP A 69 -22.10 36.86 -33.20
C ASP A 69 -22.94 35.84 -32.40
N GLN A 70 -22.27 35.15 -31.48
CA GLN A 70 -22.78 34.07 -30.65
C GLN A 70 -23.21 34.56 -29.26
N ASP A 71 -24.40 34.16 -28.83
CA ASP A 71 -24.99 34.36 -27.50
C ASP A 71 -25.96 33.21 -27.25
N GLU A 72 -25.40 32.05 -26.90
CA GLU A 72 -26.13 30.79 -26.77
C GLU A 72 -26.06 30.23 -25.36
N SER A 73 -27.20 29.72 -24.90
CA SER A 73 -27.33 29.21 -23.54
C SER A 73 -27.80 27.77 -23.51
N LEU A 74 -27.18 26.97 -22.65
CA LEU A 74 -27.66 25.66 -22.22
C LEU A 74 -28.17 25.78 -20.78
N ILE A 75 -29.45 25.52 -20.58
CA ILE A 75 -30.14 25.73 -19.31
C ILE A 75 -30.62 24.40 -18.75
N SER A 76 -30.32 24.15 -17.49
CA SER A 76 -30.73 22.95 -16.76
C SER A 76 -32.26 22.90 -16.55
N PRO A 77 -32.82 21.71 -16.27
CA PRO A 77 -34.11 21.62 -15.61
C PRO A 77 -34.13 22.41 -14.30
N SER A 78 -35.33 22.72 -13.80
CA SER A 78 -35.45 23.24 -12.43
C SER A 78 -35.33 22.10 -11.43
N PHE A 79 -34.59 22.32 -10.35
CA PHE A 79 -34.42 21.36 -9.26
C PHE A 79 -34.32 22.10 -7.92
N ASN A 80 -34.70 21.42 -6.83
CA ASN A 80 -34.59 21.97 -5.49
C ASN A 80 -33.13 21.85 -5.02
N LEU A 81 -32.51 22.98 -4.65
CA LEU A 81 -31.15 23.00 -4.12
C LEU A 81 -31.17 22.83 -2.61
N ALA A 82 -30.82 21.64 -2.13
CA ALA A 82 -30.65 21.34 -0.72
C ALA A 82 -29.17 21.37 -0.28
N GLY A 83 -28.95 21.39 1.03
CA GLY A 83 -27.63 21.32 1.67
C GLY A 83 -27.13 22.69 2.14
N ALA A 84 -26.28 22.70 3.17
CA ALA A 84 -25.71 23.92 3.72
C ALA A 84 -24.58 24.49 2.86
N ASN A 85 -23.90 23.64 2.08
CA ASN A 85 -22.74 24.02 1.26
C ASN A 85 -22.78 23.35 -0.12
N PRO A 86 -23.84 23.59 -0.93
CA PRO A 86 -23.98 22.99 -2.24
C PRO A 86 -22.96 23.58 -3.23
N VAL A 87 -22.46 22.71 -4.10
CA VAL A 87 -21.51 23.10 -5.16
C VAL A 87 -21.93 22.52 -6.50
N LEU A 88 -21.74 23.31 -7.55
CA LEU A 88 -21.75 22.85 -8.94
C LEU A 88 -20.32 22.46 -9.32
N THR A 89 -20.16 21.31 -9.96
CA THR A 89 -18.93 20.87 -10.60
C THR A 89 -19.19 20.49 -12.05
N PHE A 90 -18.23 20.78 -12.92
CA PHE A 90 -18.24 20.33 -14.32
C PHE A 90 -16.80 20.39 -14.86
N ASN A 91 -16.52 19.65 -15.92
CA ASN A 91 -15.28 19.77 -16.67
C ASN A 91 -15.48 20.72 -17.85
N ILE A 92 -14.50 21.57 -18.13
CA ILE A 92 -14.48 22.48 -19.28
C ILE A 92 -13.23 22.23 -20.13
N LEU A 93 -13.38 22.32 -21.45
CA LEU A 93 -12.30 22.42 -22.42
C LEU A 93 -12.59 23.60 -23.33
N MET A 94 -11.65 24.52 -23.41
CA MET A 94 -11.78 25.74 -24.20
C MET A 94 -10.42 26.24 -24.69
N GLY A 95 -10.39 27.08 -25.72
CA GLY A 95 -9.16 27.72 -26.21
C GLY A 95 -8.75 28.91 -25.34
N TYR A 96 -7.65 28.80 -24.58
CA TYR A 96 -7.08 29.87 -23.75
C TYR A 96 -6.69 31.10 -24.58
N THR A 97 -6.06 30.89 -25.73
CA THR A 97 -5.58 31.93 -26.65
C THR A 97 -6.70 32.82 -27.13
N TRP A 98 -7.86 32.22 -27.42
CA TRP A 98 -9.02 32.90 -27.99
C TRP A 98 -9.98 33.42 -26.92
N GLY A 99 -10.25 32.64 -25.87
CA GLY A 99 -11.21 32.99 -24.84
C GLY A 99 -10.65 33.91 -23.75
N VAL A 100 -9.35 33.79 -23.42
CA VAL A 100 -8.80 34.49 -22.24
C VAL A 100 -7.66 35.43 -22.61
N ASN A 101 -6.58 34.93 -23.25
CA ASN A 101 -5.39 35.74 -23.49
C ASN A 101 -4.59 35.25 -24.71
N PRO A 102 -4.32 36.12 -25.71
CA PRO A 102 -4.42 37.58 -25.67
C PRO A 102 -5.71 38.17 -26.25
N ASN A 103 -6.61 37.36 -26.78
CA ASN A 103 -7.70 37.86 -27.62
C ASN A 103 -8.96 38.26 -26.83
N ASN A 104 -9.45 37.40 -25.92
CA ASN A 104 -10.73 37.57 -25.21
C ASN A 104 -11.93 37.75 -26.15
N ASN A 105 -12.05 36.85 -27.12
CA ASN A 105 -13.07 36.90 -28.18
C ASN A 105 -14.42 36.28 -27.77
N TYR A 106 -14.45 35.46 -26.72
CA TYR A 106 -15.66 34.87 -26.19
C TYR A 106 -15.51 34.63 -24.68
N ASP A 107 -16.65 34.72 -23.99
CA ASP A 107 -16.79 34.51 -22.56
C ASP A 107 -17.68 33.27 -22.33
N VAL A 108 -17.40 32.53 -21.25
CA VAL A 108 -18.18 31.40 -20.76
C VAL A 108 -18.69 31.73 -19.37
N ILE A 109 -19.99 31.96 -19.26
CA ILE A 109 -20.60 32.45 -18.04
C ILE A 109 -21.50 31.38 -17.45
N VAL A 110 -21.45 31.20 -16.13
CA VAL A 110 -22.44 30.39 -15.41
C VAL A 110 -23.31 31.30 -14.56
N SER A 111 -24.61 31.17 -14.74
CA SER A 111 -25.63 31.95 -14.04
C SER A 111 -26.65 31.05 -13.37
N VAL A 112 -27.23 31.52 -12.26
CA VAL A 112 -28.26 30.83 -11.49
C VAL A 112 -29.55 31.66 -11.50
N SER A 113 -30.69 30.99 -11.58
CA SER A 113 -32.01 31.61 -11.42
C SER A 113 -32.79 30.88 -10.33
N ASN A 114 -33.41 31.62 -9.41
CA ASN A 114 -34.34 31.11 -8.39
C ASN A 114 -35.80 31.57 -8.61
N ASP A 115 -36.11 32.11 -9.78
CA ASP A 115 -37.44 32.61 -10.16
C ASP A 115 -37.98 31.98 -11.46
N GLY A 116 -37.50 30.76 -11.75
CA GLY A 116 -37.94 29.97 -12.91
C GLY A 116 -37.30 30.37 -14.24
N GLY A 117 -36.26 31.21 -14.23
CA GLY A 117 -35.55 31.72 -15.40
C GLY A 117 -35.98 33.13 -15.82
N THR A 118 -36.64 33.90 -14.94
CA THR A 118 -37.05 35.28 -15.22
C THR A 118 -35.88 36.25 -15.03
N SER A 119 -35.05 36.01 -14.01
CA SER A 119 -33.79 36.71 -13.76
C SER A 119 -32.66 35.72 -13.52
N TRP A 120 -31.43 36.17 -13.78
CA TRP A 120 -30.21 35.35 -13.75
C TRP A 120 -29.12 36.12 -13.02
N ASP A 121 -28.57 35.51 -11.98
CA ASP A 121 -27.43 35.99 -11.22
C ASP A 121 -26.18 35.25 -11.69
N GLN A 122 -25.21 35.98 -12.25
CA GLN A 122 -23.90 35.41 -12.64
C GLN A 122 -23.15 34.97 -11.38
N VAL A 123 -22.71 33.71 -11.37
CA VAL A 123 -22.02 33.08 -10.24
C VAL A 123 -20.57 32.69 -10.55
N TRP A 124 -20.21 32.63 -11.83
CA TRP A 124 -18.87 32.29 -12.29
C TRP A 124 -18.67 32.72 -13.74
N ASP A 125 -17.42 33.00 -14.13
CA ASP A 125 -16.97 33.15 -15.51
C ASP A 125 -15.56 32.57 -15.73
N GLU A 126 -15.18 32.40 -17.00
CA GLU A 126 -13.92 31.77 -17.41
C GLU A 126 -12.66 32.51 -16.94
N SER A 127 -12.77 33.78 -16.54
CA SER A 127 -11.62 34.54 -16.02
C SER A 127 -11.11 33.96 -14.69
N GLU A 128 -11.94 33.18 -13.99
CA GLU A 128 -11.58 32.49 -12.76
C GLU A 128 -10.68 31.24 -12.97
N LEU A 129 -10.55 30.74 -14.21
CA LEU A 129 -9.73 29.55 -14.53
C LEU A 129 -8.22 29.79 -14.34
N GLY A 130 -7.78 31.05 -14.29
CA GLY A 130 -6.36 31.39 -14.24
C GLY A 130 -5.64 31.08 -15.56
N VAL A 131 -4.34 30.76 -15.48
CA VAL A 131 -3.52 30.47 -16.66
C VAL A 131 -3.47 28.97 -16.93
N PHE A 132 -3.86 28.56 -18.13
CA PHE A 132 -3.83 27.17 -18.58
C PHE A 132 -3.32 27.06 -20.03
N THR A 133 -3.04 25.84 -20.50
CA THR A 133 -2.64 25.62 -21.90
C THR A 133 -3.89 25.46 -22.75
N ASP A 134 -3.84 25.91 -24.00
CA ASP A 134 -4.95 25.73 -24.95
C ASP A 134 -5.51 24.31 -24.94
N TYR A 135 -6.84 24.21 -24.75
CA TYR A 135 -7.61 22.96 -24.79
C TYR A 135 -7.23 21.93 -23.70
N ASP A 136 -6.70 22.38 -22.56
CA ASP A 136 -6.63 21.56 -21.36
C ASP A 136 -8.06 21.27 -20.84
N ILE A 137 -8.28 20.06 -20.32
CA ILE A 137 -9.49 19.73 -19.56
C ILE A 137 -9.31 20.26 -18.15
N ILE A 138 -10.19 21.16 -17.72
CA ILE A 138 -10.10 21.83 -16.43
C ILE A 138 -11.36 21.51 -15.61
N PRO A 139 -11.22 20.98 -14.39
CA PRO A 139 -12.36 20.85 -13.49
C PRO A 139 -12.73 22.22 -12.92
N VAL A 140 -14.00 22.58 -13.00
CA VAL A 140 -14.58 23.82 -12.45
C VAL A 140 -15.43 23.49 -11.23
N THR A 141 -15.38 24.37 -10.23
CA THR A 141 -16.29 24.35 -9.09
C THR A 141 -16.88 25.73 -8.85
N VAL A 142 -18.20 25.79 -8.70
CA VAL A 142 -18.93 27.02 -8.36
C VAL A 142 -19.70 26.84 -7.05
N GLN A 143 -19.58 27.80 -6.14
CA GLN A 143 -20.32 27.81 -4.86
C GLN A 143 -21.77 28.21 -5.07
N LEU A 144 -22.72 27.42 -4.55
CA LEU A 144 -24.15 27.68 -4.68
C LEU A 144 -24.84 27.96 -3.33
N ALA A 145 -24.09 28.09 -2.24
CA ALA A 145 -24.65 28.24 -0.89
C ALA A 145 -25.62 29.43 -0.73
N ALA A 146 -25.46 30.49 -1.53
CA ALA A 146 -26.37 31.63 -1.54
C ALA A 146 -27.81 31.30 -1.97
N TYR A 147 -28.01 30.20 -2.70
CA TYR A 147 -29.31 29.75 -3.22
C TYR A 147 -29.84 28.51 -2.49
N SER A 148 -29.23 28.13 -1.37
CA SER A 148 -29.64 26.96 -0.60
C SER A 148 -31.10 27.09 -0.12
N GLY A 149 -31.90 26.05 -0.40
CA GLY A 149 -33.32 25.96 -0.10
C GLY A 149 -34.25 26.36 -1.25
N ASP A 150 -33.73 27.02 -2.29
CA ASP A 150 -34.52 27.49 -3.44
C ASP A 150 -34.70 26.40 -4.51
N ASP A 151 -35.72 26.55 -5.34
CA ASP A 151 -35.82 25.84 -6.61
C ASP A 151 -35.06 26.64 -7.67
N ILE A 152 -33.95 26.10 -8.17
CA ILE A 152 -33.05 26.82 -9.07
C ILE A 152 -33.00 26.21 -10.47
N LYS A 153 -32.47 27.00 -11.41
CA LYS A 153 -31.92 26.57 -12.69
C LYS A 153 -30.49 27.07 -12.82
N ILE A 154 -29.66 26.33 -13.55
CA ILE A 154 -28.29 26.70 -13.91
C ILE A 154 -28.25 26.94 -15.41
N LYS A 155 -27.62 28.04 -15.82
CA LYS A 155 -27.43 28.42 -17.22
C LYS A 155 -25.93 28.50 -17.51
N PHE A 156 -25.50 27.80 -18.55
CA PHE A 156 -24.17 27.89 -19.15
C PHE A 156 -24.30 28.73 -20.42
N GLU A 157 -23.63 29.86 -20.46
CA GLU A 157 -23.72 30.85 -21.52
C GLU A 157 -22.39 30.90 -22.26
N TYR A 158 -22.47 30.91 -23.59
CA TYR A 158 -21.35 31.23 -24.47
C TYR A 158 -21.69 32.55 -25.16
N VAL A 159 -20.85 33.57 -24.95
CA VAL A 159 -21.04 34.90 -25.54
C VAL A 159 -19.77 35.28 -26.28
N GLY A 160 -19.81 35.40 -27.60
CA GLY A 160 -18.61 35.64 -28.37
C GLY A 160 -18.84 36.29 -29.74
N ASN A 161 -17.87 37.07 -30.18
CA ASN A 161 -17.83 37.61 -31.53
C ASN A 161 -16.49 37.22 -32.14
N ASP A 162 -16.45 36.10 -32.88
CA ASP A 162 -15.25 35.39 -33.35
C ASP A 162 -14.57 34.52 -32.28
N GLY A 163 -15.38 33.69 -31.58
CA GLY A 163 -14.90 32.86 -30.47
C GLY A 163 -14.13 31.60 -30.92
N ASP A 164 -14.13 30.56 -30.11
CA ASP A 164 -13.54 29.26 -30.43
C ASP A 164 -14.36 28.14 -29.78
N VAL A 165 -13.97 26.88 -29.96
CA VAL A 165 -14.69 25.75 -29.40
C VAL A 165 -14.76 25.80 -27.87
N LEU A 166 -15.98 25.63 -27.34
CA LEU A 166 -16.26 25.34 -25.93
C LEU A 166 -16.83 23.93 -25.82
N ILE A 167 -16.33 23.16 -24.86
CA ILE A 167 -16.87 21.85 -24.50
C ILE A 167 -17.02 21.81 -22.97
N ILE A 168 -18.17 21.36 -22.48
CA ILE A 168 -18.41 21.06 -21.06
C ILE A 168 -18.94 19.64 -20.89
N ASP A 169 -18.62 19.04 -19.75
CA ASP A 169 -19.05 17.68 -19.41
C ASP A 169 -19.09 17.42 -17.91
N ASP A 170 -19.60 16.26 -17.51
CA ASP A 170 -19.70 15.78 -16.13
C ASP A 170 -20.33 16.82 -15.17
N ILE A 171 -21.44 17.42 -15.60
CA ILE A 171 -22.16 18.43 -14.80
C ILE A 171 -22.80 17.74 -13.61
N ALA A 172 -22.44 18.15 -12.40
CA ALA A 172 -23.04 17.66 -11.17
C ALA A 172 -23.27 18.78 -10.16
N VAL A 173 -24.40 18.72 -9.45
CA VAL A 173 -24.66 19.56 -8.28
C VAL A 173 -24.78 18.65 -7.07
N VAL A 174 -23.94 18.85 -6.07
CA VAL A 174 -23.95 18.05 -4.83
C VAL A 174 -24.24 18.96 -3.64
N ALA A 175 -25.09 18.48 -2.72
CA ALA A 175 -25.49 19.22 -1.52
C ALA A 175 -24.31 19.44 -0.55
N CYS A 176 -23.43 18.44 -0.47
CA CYS A 176 -22.27 18.44 0.40
C CYS A 176 -21.21 17.50 -0.19
N ALA A 177 -20.11 18.07 -0.69
CA ALA A 177 -19.06 17.31 -1.35
C ALA A 177 -18.21 16.49 -0.35
N VAL A 178 -17.79 15.31 -0.78
CA VAL A 178 -16.99 14.36 0.02
C VAL A 178 -15.49 14.66 -0.06
N PRO A 179 -14.70 14.38 0.99
CA PRO A 179 -13.24 14.52 0.92
C PRO A 179 -12.61 13.50 -0.05
N SER A 180 -11.40 13.78 -0.52
CA SER A 180 -10.62 12.88 -1.40
C SER A 180 -9.12 12.91 -1.06
N GLY A 181 -8.27 12.27 -1.84
CA GLY A 181 -6.80 12.45 -1.77
C GLY A 181 -6.15 12.23 -0.40
N PHE A 182 -6.24 11.01 0.13
CA PHE A 182 -5.67 10.68 1.45
C PHE A 182 -4.14 10.62 1.44
N SER A 183 -3.50 11.18 2.47
CA SER A 183 -2.04 11.14 2.62
C SER A 183 -1.60 11.06 4.08
N TYR A 184 -0.37 10.60 4.30
CA TYR A 184 0.33 10.86 5.57
C TYR A 184 0.84 12.30 5.59
N LEU A 185 0.80 12.92 6.77
CA LEU A 185 1.36 14.25 7.02
C LEU A 185 2.56 14.15 7.95
N ASP A 186 3.36 15.21 7.98
CA ASP A 186 4.43 15.35 8.96
C ASP A 186 3.90 15.67 10.36
N PRO A 187 4.53 15.13 11.42
CA PRO A 187 5.60 14.13 11.38
C PRO A 187 5.09 12.75 10.92
N ALA A 188 5.97 12.00 10.24
CA ALA A 188 5.72 10.63 9.81
C ALA A 188 5.22 9.72 10.96
N PRO A 189 4.50 8.61 10.63
CA PRO A 189 3.99 7.65 11.60
C PRO A 189 5.02 7.22 12.65
N SER A 190 4.57 7.13 13.90
CA SER A 190 5.33 6.60 15.03
C SER A 190 4.68 5.33 15.57
N LEU A 191 5.24 4.76 16.63
CA LEU A 191 4.65 3.60 17.32
C LEU A 191 3.26 3.87 17.90
N THR A 192 2.90 5.12 18.17
CA THR A 192 1.65 5.44 18.91
C THR A 192 0.89 6.63 18.35
N ALA A 193 1.33 7.17 17.22
CA ALA A 193 0.71 8.35 16.62
C ALA A 193 0.89 8.38 15.10
N VAL A 194 -0.12 8.90 14.41
CA VAL A 194 -0.17 9.05 12.94
C VAL A 194 -0.88 10.36 12.61
N ASN A 195 -0.34 11.12 11.65
CA ASN A 195 -0.98 12.31 11.12
C ASN A 195 -1.47 12.02 9.70
N ILE A 196 -2.76 12.24 9.48
CA ILE A 196 -3.45 11.93 8.22
C ILE A 196 -4.01 13.23 7.64
N GLY A 197 -3.85 13.40 6.34
CA GLY A 197 -4.43 14.48 5.57
C GLY A 197 -5.37 13.96 4.49
N TRP A 198 -6.20 14.84 3.99
CA TRP A 198 -7.02 14.63 2.82
C TRP A 198 -7.15 15.92 2.02
N ASP A 199 -7.53 15.80 0.75
CA ASP A 199 -7.94 16.95 -0.06
C ASP A 199 -9.29 17.44 0.45
N ALA A 200 -9.33 18.73 0.82
CA ALA A 200 -10.58 19.38 1.16
C ALA A 200 -11.50 19.38 -0.07
N PRO A 201 -12.77 18.99 0.08
CA PRO A 201 -13.71 19.11 -1.02
C PRO A 201 -13.89 20.56 -1.42
N ALA A 202 -14.29 20.75 -2.67
CA ALA A 202 -14.81 21.99 -3.16
C ALA A 202 -15.99 22.47 -2.28
N GLY A 203 -16.01 23.74 -1.89
CA GLY A 203 -16.89 24.21 -0.81
C GLY A 203 -16.17 25.10 0.21
N SER A 204 -16.93 25.73 1.10
CA SER A 204 -16.42 26.27 2.36
C SER A 204 -16.93 25.46 3.56
N PRO A 205 -16.48 24.20 3.76
CA PRO A 205 -16.98 23.36 4.84
C PRO A 205 -16.62 23.93 6.23
N GLU A 206 -17.49 23.71 7.22
CA GLU A 206 -17.23 24.11 8.62
C GLU A 206 -16.19 23.20 9.30
N GLY A 207 -15.98 22.00 8.77
CA GLY A 207 -14.99 21.05 9.23
C GLY A 207 -15.24 19.66 8.69
N TYR A 208 -14.90 18.64 9.47
CA TYR A 208 -15.05 17.24 9.13
C TYR A 208 -15.46 16.43 10.34
N GLN A 209 -15.95 15.22 10.10
CA GLN A 209 -16.06 14.19 11.10
C GLN A 209 -15.21 13.00 10.67
N PHE A 210 -14.36 12.53 11.57
CA PHE A 210 -13.40 11.48 11.33
C PHE A 210 -13.60 10.38 12.37
N GLU A 211 -13.87 9.17 11.92
CA GLU A 211 -14.09 8.00 12.75
C GLU A 211 -13.05 6.94 12.46
N TYR A 212 -12.34 6.45 13.47
CA TYR A 212 -11.30 5.44 13.29
C TYR A 212 -11.34 4.37 14.37
N GLY A 213 -10.78 3.20 14.06
CA GLY A 213 -10.67 2.08 14.96
C GLY A 213 -9.74 1.00 14.39
N PRO A 214 -9.41 -0.05 15.16
CA PRO A 214 -8.64 -1.17 14.64
C PRO A 214 -9.28 -1.70 13.34
N ARG A 215 -8.46 -2.13 12.38
CA ARG A 215 -8.93 -2.60 11.07
C ARG A 215 -10.11 -3.57 11.21
N GLY A 216 -11.14 -3.36 10.39
CA GLY A 216 -12.38 -4.14 10.39
C GLY A 216 -13.38 -3.78 11.50
N PHE A 217 -13.19 -2.66 12.21
CA PHE A 217 -14.18 -2.19 13.17
C PHE A 217 -15.53 -1.87 12.50
N THR A 218 -16.60 -1.98 13.27
CA THR A 218 -17.94 -1.56 12.81
C THR A 218 -18.11 -0.06 13.03
N GLN A 219 -18.38 0.70 11.97
CA GLN A 219 -18.68 2.13 12.05
C GLN A 219 -19.86 2.41 13.00
N GLY A 220 -19.72 3.42 13.86
CA GLY A 220 -20.63 3.74 14.96
C GLY A 220 -20.64 2.70 16.11
N GLY A 221 -19.79 1.68 16.04
CA GLY A 221 -19.72 0.57 16.98
C GLY A 221 -18.84 0.85 18.20
N ALA A 222 -18.79 -0.11 19.12
CA ALA A 222 -17.88 -0.03 20.26
C ALA A 222 -16.42 -0.18 19.81
N GLY A 223 -15.54 0.69 20.32
CA GLY A 223 -14.11 0.67 20.01
C GLY A 223 -13.70 1.57 18.84
N SER A 224 -14.65 2.22 18.16
CA SER A 224 -14.33 3.35 17.29
C SER A 224 -14.23 4.65 18.09
N MET A 225 -13.46 5.59 17.54
CA MET A 225 -13.23 6.91 18.10
C MET A 225 -13.66 7.93 17.05
N ILE A 226 -14.48 8.91 17.46
CA ILE A 226 -14.92 10.02 16.61
C ILE A 226 -14.24 11.30 17.06
N ILE A 227 -13.65 12.02 16.11
CA ILE A 227 -13.14 13.38 16.27
C ILE A 227 -13.71 14.29 15.18
N ASN A 228 -13.77 15.59 15.44
CA ASN A 228 -14.34 16.58 14.51
C ASN A 228 -13.31 17.66 14.17
N PRO A 229 -12.33 17.39 13.29
CA PRO A 229 -11.32 18.36 12.94
C PRO A 229 -11.91 19.49 12.08
N THR A 230 -11.41 20.71 12.27
CA THR A 230 -11.81 21.89 11.48
C THR A 230 -10.93 22.12 10.25
N LEU A 231 -9.83 21.38 10.15
CA LEU A 231 -8.91 21.39 9.01
C LEU A 231 -8.98 20.03 8.31
N PRO A 232 -8.54 19.91 7.05
CA PRO A 232 -8.54 18.65 6.33
C PRO A 232 -7.39 17.72 6.77
N ALA A 233 -7.27 17.52 8.08
CA ALA A 233 -6.24 16.74 8.73
C ALA A 233 -6.72 16.20 10.09
N ALA A 234 -6.23 15.02 10.44
CA ALA A 234 -6.43 14.37 11.72
C ALA A 234 -5.08 13.96 12.34
N ASN A 235 -4.82 14.45 13.55
CA ASN A 235 -3.66 14.04 14.35
C ASN A 235 -4.12 13.00 15.37
N LEU A 236 -3.73 11.75 15.17
CA LEU A 236 -4.14 10.62 16.00
C LEU A 236 -3.01 10.26 16.96
N THR A 237 -3.32 10.17 18.26
CA THR A 237 -2.39 9.79 19.32
C THR A 237 -2.95 8.62 20.12
N ASP A 238 -2.12 8.08 21.03
CA ASP A 238 -2.49 6.99 21.93
C ASP A 238 -2.95 5.73 21.18
N LEU A 239 -2.37 5.48 20.01
CA LEU A 239 -2.57 4.30 19.20
C LEU A 239 -1.69 3.14 19.70
N ASP A 240 -2.13 1.91 19.46
CA ASP A 240 -1.37 0.70 19.78
C ASP A 240 -0.28 0.47 18.72
N PRO A 241 0.98 0.19 19.11
CA PRO A 241 2.05 -0.12 18.17
C PRO A 241 1.79 -1.35 17.32
N SER A 242 2.42 -1.44 16.15
CA SER A 242 2.26 -2.56 15.20
C SER A 242 0.80 -2.87 14.82
N THR A 243 -0.08 -1.87 14.88
CA THR A 243 -1.52 -2.05 14.63
C THR A 243 -1.94 -1.33 13.36
N ILE A 244 -2.81 -1.99 12.61
CA ILE A 244 -3.46 -1.44 11.43
C ILE A 244 -4.85 -0.98 11.83
N TYR A 245 -5.18 0.25 11.45
CA TYR A 245 -6.44 0.92 11.72
C TYR A 245 -7.17 1.16 10.41
N ASP A 246 -8.48 1.20 10.47
CA ASP A 246 -9.31 1.78 9.41
C ASP A 246 -9.87 3.10 9.89
N PHE A 247 -10.18 3.99 8.95
CA PHE A 247 -10.97 5.18 9.23
C PHE A 247 -12.01 5.45 8.15
N TYR A 248 -12.97 6.25 8.55
CA TYR A 248 -13.95 6.90 7.70
C TYR A 248 -13.86 8.40 7.94
N VAL A 249 -14.04 9.20 6.90
CA VAL A 249 -14.15 10.66 7.02
C VAL A 249 -15.33 11.17 6.21
N ARG A 250 -15.97 12.22 6.71
CA ARG A 250 -16.98 12.98 5.97
C ARG A 250 -16.83 14.47 6.23
N THR A 251 -17.29 15.25 5.28
CA THR A 251 -17.33 16.71 5.37
C THR A 251 -18.46 17.13 6.29
N HIS A 252 -18.20 18.11 7.15
CA HIS A 252 -19.23 18.85 7.87
C HIS A 252 -19.53 20.11 7.07
N CYS A 253 -20.64 20.12 6.35
CA CYS A 253 -21.00 21.20 5.43
C CYS A 253 -21.69 22.37 6.12
N GLY A 254 -22.16 22.17 7.35
CA GLY A 254 -22.67 23.21 8.24
C GLY A 254 -23.91 22.76 8.99
N GLY A 255 -24.08 23.23 10.23
CA GLY A 255 -25.20 22.81 11.08
C GLY A 255 -25.21 21.29 11.30
N ASP A 256 -26.29 20.61 10.92
CA ASP A 256 -26.41 19.15 10.97
C ASP A 256 -26.18 18.46 9.60
N ASP A 257 -25.72 19.22 8.59
CA ASP A 257 -25.49 18.72 7.24
C ASP A 257 -24.07 18.15 7.07
N TYR A 258 -24.00 16.91 6.58
CA TYR A 258 -22.76 16.17 6.39
C TYR A 258 -22.77 15.44 5.06
N SER A 259 -21.59 15.26 4.49
CA SER A 259 -21.44 14.40 3.32
C SER A 259 -21.66 12.94 3.71
N GLU A 260 -21.79 12.07 2.72
CA GLU A 260 -21.62 10.64 2.94
C GLU A 260 -20.21 10.36 3.49
N TRP A 261 -20.09 9.25 4.22
CA TRP A 261 -18.79 8.76 4.69
C TRP A 261 -17.97 8.19 3.53
N ILE A 262 -16.70 8.56 3.48
CA ILE A 262 -15.69 7.91 2.64
C ILE A 262 -14.87 6.97 3.50
N GLY A 263 -14.66 5.75 3.02
CA GLY A 263 -13.90 4.71 3.68
C GLY A 263 -14.53 3.32 3.52
N PRO A 264 -13.94 2.28 4.14
CA PRO A 264 -12.78 2.37 5.01
C PRO A 264 -11.49 2.65 4.22
N VAL A 265 -10.62 3.49 4.79
CA VAL A 265 -9.22 3.65 4.35
C VAL A 265 -8.33 3.17 5.49
N SER A 266 -7.32 2.36 5.19
CA SER A 266 -6.41 1.82 6.21
C SER A 266 -5.15 2.67 6.37
N PHE A 267 -4.64 2.74 7.60
CA PHE A 267 -3.30 3.22 7.94
C PHE A 267 -2.70 2.34 9.04
N ALA A 268 -1.39 2.45 9.27
CA ALA A 268 -0.73 1.70 10.33
C ALA A 268 0.15 2.61 11.21
N THR A 269 0.21 2.27 12.49
CA THR A 269 1.33 2.71 13.33
C THR A 269 2.61 2.01 12.90
N LEU A 270 3.76 2.58 13.25
CA LEU A 270 5.05 1.93 13.03
C LEU A 270 5.08 0.55 13.73
N PHE A 271 5.69 -0.43 13.06
CA PHE A 271 5.83 -1.78 13.57
C PHE A 271 7.06 -1.89 14.49
N ASP A 272 6.82 -2.33 15.73
CA ASP A 272 7.88 -2.60 16.70
C ASP A 272 8.79 -3.75 16.27
N ALA A 273 9.96 -3.84 16.88
CA ALA A 273 10.83 -4.98 16.68
C ALA A 273 10.22 -6.26 17.27
N VAL A 274 10.21 -7.34 16.50
CA VAL A 274 9.71 -8.67 16.96
C VAL A 274 10.85 -9.51 17.52
N THR A 275 10.57 -10.57 18.26
CA THR A 275 11.59 -11.53 18.72
C THR A 275 11.42 -12.84 17.95
N PRO A 276 12.50 -13.51 17.50
CA PRO A 276 12.39 -14.83 16.87
C PRO A 276 11.67 -15.86 17.76
N PRO A 277 10.93 -16.83 17.19
CA PRO A 277 10.74 -17.03 15.76
C PRO A 277 9.81 -15.96 15.15
N TYR A 278 10.20 -15.43 13.99
CA TYR A 278 9.40 -14.51 13.18
C TYR A 278 9.20 -15.12 11.80
N ASN A 279 8.01 -14.99 11.24
CA ASN A 279 7.73 -15.36 9.86
C ASN A 279 6.63 -14.47 9.26
N THR A 280 6.61 -14.38 7.93
CA THR A 280 5.53 -13.77 7.14
C THR A 280 5.45 -14.43 5.77
N SER A 281 4.24 -14.66 5.28
CA SER A 281 3.93 -15.11 3.92
C SER A 281 3.42 -13.97 3.03
N PHE A 282 3.47 -12.71 3.51
CA PHE A 282 3.14 -11.53 2.72
C PHE A 282 1.68 -11.43 2.23
N GLU A 283 0.70 -12.01 2.94
CA GLU A 283 -0.74 -11.96 2.59
C GLU A 283 -1.42 -10.58 2.74
N GLU A 284 -0.65 -9.51 2.87
CA GLU A 284 -1.17 -8.14 2.86
C GLU A 284 -0.88 -7.49 1.51
N ASN A 285 -1.86 -6.76 0.97
CA ASN A 285 -1.71 -6.08 -0.32
C ASN A 285 -0.88 -4.78 -0.22
N ASN A 286 -0.49 -4.40 1.00
CA ASN A 286 0.41 -3.28 1.28
C ASN A 286 1.58 -3.77 2.13
N LEU A 287 2.80 -3.65 1.60
CA LEU A 287 4.04 -4.04 2.26
C LEU A 287 4.18 -3.42 3.65
N ASP A 288 3.80 -2.15 3.80
CA ASP A 288 3.93 -1.41 5.06
C ASP A 288 3.11 -2.06 6.17
N PHE A 289 2.02 -2.75 5.83
CA PHE A 289 1.12 -3.43 6.78
C PHE A 289 1.65 -4.77 7.30
N VAL A 290 2.76 -5.27 6.74
CA VAL A 290 3.54 -6.36 7.36
C VAL A 290 4.84 -5.85 7.99
N GLY A 291 5.03 -4.53 8.02
CA GLY A 291 6.23 -3.86 8.51
C GLY A 291 7.43 -3.99 7.58
N TRP A 292 7.23 -4.41 6.34
CA TRP A 292 8.26 -4.43 5.31
C TRP A 292 8.15 -3.17 4.47
N ILE A 293 9.27 -2.70 3.93
CA ILE A 293 9.27 -1.54 3.02
C ILE A 293 10.06 -1.86 1.75
N ASP A 294 9.69 -1.18 0.68
CA ASP A 294 10.59 -0.95 -0.44
C ASP A 294 11.60 0.14 -0.04
N GLY A 295 12.88 -0.22 -0.01
CA GLY A 295 14.00 0.67 0.28
C GLY A 295 14.75 1.13 -0.97
N THR A 296 14.16 0.91 -2.14
CA THR A 296 14.76 1.24 -3.44
C THR A 296 14.82 2.76 -3.63
N ASP A 297 15.95 3.26 -4.14
CA ASP A 297 16.08 4.66 -4.52
C ASP A 297 15.25 4.93 -5.79
N PRO A 298 14.18 5.75 -5.72
CA PRO A 298 13.31 6.00 -6.86
C PRO A 298 14.03 6.74 -8.01
N ASP A 299 15.13 7.44 -7.73
CA ASP A 299 15.88 8.19 -8.72
C ASP A 299 16.90 7.33 -9.50
N ALA A 300 17.09 6.06 -9.09
CA ALA A 300 18.10 5.17 -9.67
C ALA A 300 17.65 4.45 -10.96
N GLY A 301 16.41 4.64 -11.42
CA GLY A 301 15.89 4.02 -12.64
C GLY A 301 15.80 2.48 -12.56
N VAL A 302 15.66 1.96 -11.34
CA VAL A 302 15.50 0.55 -11.00
C VAL A 302 14.04 0.26 -10.64
N GLU A 303 13.62 -0.99 -10.81
CA GLU A 303 12.24 -1.40 -10.57
C GLU A 303 12.00 -1.71 -9.09
N PRO A 304 11.03 -1.06 -8.42
CA PRO A 304 10.80 -1.23 -6.99
C PRO A 304 10.29 -2.63 -6.65
N TRP A 305 10.28 -2.96 -5.36
CA TRP A 305 9.57 -4.14 -4.87
C TRP A 305 8.07 -3.88 -4.79
N GLY A 306 7.27 -4.90 -5.11
CA GLY A 306 5.81 -4.85 -5.01
C GLY A 306 5.23 -6.15 -4.48
N VAL A 307 3.95 -6.09 -4.12
CA VAL A 307 3.14 -7.27 -3.78
C VAL A 307 2.50 -7.81 -5.05
N ASN A 308 2.81 -9.06 -5.38
CA ASN A 308 2.11 -9.83 -6.40
C ASN A 308 0.88 -10.45 -5.74
N VAL A 309 -0.31 -10.07 -6.21
CA VAL A 309 -1.59 -10.63 -5.76
C VAL A 309 -2.08 -11.61 -6.82
N ALA A 310 -2.13 -12.89 -6.46
CA ALA A 310 -2.56 -13.97 -7.32
C ALA A 310 -3.69 -14.79 -6.64
N VAL A 311 -4.09 -15.89 -7.28
CA VAL A 311 -4.98 -16.87 -6.65
C VAL A 311 -4.16 -17.95 -5.95
N GLU A 312 -4.70 -18.52 -4.88
CA GLU A 312 -4.04 -19.61 -4.17
C GLU A 312 -3.70 -20.77 -5.12
N GLY A 313 -2.44 -21.20 -5.08
CA GLY A 313 -1.90 -22.23 -5.96
C GLY A 313 -1.44 -21.76 -7.35
N ASP A 314 -1.51 -20.46 -7.65
CA ASP A 314 -0.81 -19.90 -8.82
C ASP A 314 0.70 -20.13 -8.70
N ALA A 315 1.39 -20.32 -9.83
CA ALA A 315 2.83 -20.59 -9.81
C ALA A 315 3.65 -19.41 -9.23
N THR A 316 3.12 -18.19 -9.27
CA THR A 316 3.77 -16.97 -8.79
C THR A 316 3.69 -16.77 -7.28
N VAL A 317 2.98 -17.64 -6.56
CA VAL A 317 2.91 -17.66 -5.09
C VAL A 317 3.35 -19.02 -4.56
N GLN A 318 3.99 -19.04 -3.39
CA GLN A 318 4.44 -20.29 -2.77
C GLN A 318 3.45 -20.77 -1.71
N ASP A 319 2.82 -19.85 -1.00
CA ASP A 319 1.73 -20.09 -0.06
C ASP A 319 0.71 -18.95 -0.17
N GLY A 320 -0.53 -19.21 0.25
CA GLY A 320 -1.58 -18.20 0.20
C GLY A 320 -1.81 -17.60 -1.18
N ALA A 321 -2.12 -16.30 -1.22
CA ALA A 321 -2.51 -15.57 -2.42
C ALA A 321 -1.49 -14.53 -2.85
N ASN A 322 -0.49 -14.23 -2.02
CA ASN A 322 0.45 -13.15 -2.28
C ASN A 322 1.91 -13.62 -2.29
N SER A 323 2.75 -12.89 -3.01
CA SER A 323 4.21 -13.00 -2.93
C SER A 323 4.84 -11.64 -3.20
N LEU A 324 6.14 -11.49 -2.98
CA LEU A 324 6.84 -10.25 -3.28
C LEU A 324 7.65 -10.38 -4.56
N PHE A 325 7.67 -9.32 -5.37
CA PHE A 325 8.34 -9.34 -6.65
C PHE A 325 9.10 -8.04 -6.94
N THR A 326 10.09 -8.14 -7.81
CA THR A 326 10.75 -6.99 -8.45
C THR A 326 11.25 -7.42 -9.83
N PHE A 327 11.22 -6.50 -10.79
CA PHE A 327 11.67 -6.73 -12.16
C PHE A 327 13.17 -6.47 -12.31
N ALA A 328 13.82 -7.16 -13.25
CA ALA A 328 15.11 -6.73 -13.77
C ALA A 328 14.88 -5.56 -14.76
N PRO A 329 15.59 -4.42 -14.60
CA PRO A 329 15.46 -3.30 -15.52
C PRO A 329 16.03 -3.62 -16.90
N THR A 330 15.63 -2.86 -17.92
CA THR A 330 15.97 -3.18 -19.32
C THR A 330 17.37 -2.75 -19.76
N ASN A 331 17.97 -1.78 -19.07
CA ASN A 331 19.16 -1.06 -19.54
C ASN A 331 20.27 -0.90 -18.48
N LEU A 332 20.04 -1.37 -17.25
CA LEU A 332 21.01 -1.35 -16.15
C LEU A 332 20.75 -2.53 -15.21
N ASP A 333 21.76 -2.89 -14.43
CA ASP A 333 21.64 -3.96 -13.44
C ASP A 333 20.76 -3.52 -12.27
N SER A 334 19.96 -4.44 -11.74
CA SER A 334 19.04 -4.18 -10.63
C SER A 334 19.78 -3.69 -9.39
N ASN A 335 19.10 -2.87 -8.58
CA ASN A 335 19.52 -2.50 -7.23
C ASN A 335 18.28 -2.14 -6.40
N ALA A 336 17.35 -3.08 -6.31
CA ALA A 336 16.07 -2.89 -5.63
C ALA A 336 16.07 -3.56 -4.25
N TRP A 337 15.69 -2.84 -3.20
CA TRP A 337 15.84 -3.27 -1.82
C TRP A 337 14.51 -3.58 -1.17
N LEU A 338 14.35 -4.81 -0.71
CA LEU A 338 13.25 -5.19 0.17
C LEU A 338 13.77 -5.30 1.60
N LEU A 339 13.17 -4.56 2.53
CA LEU A 339 13.67 -4.42 3.90
C LEU A 339 12.62 -4.85 4.92
N SER A 340 12.96 -5.87 5.71
CA SER A 340 12.12 -6.38 6.80
C SER A 340 11.90 -5.38 7.92
N ARG A 341 10.87 -5.61 8.76
CA ARG A 341 10.72 -4.95 10.06
C ARG A 341 11.89 -5.28 10.99
N GLY A 342 12.00 -4.55 12.10
CA GLY A 342 13.01 -4.82 13.11
C GLY A 342 12.83 -6.19 13.78
N ILE A 343 13.93 -6.88 14.03
CA ILE A 343 13.98 -8.18 14.74
C ILE A 343 15.03 -8.09 15.85
N ASN A 344 14.62 -8.35 17.08
CA ASN A 344 15.50 -8.42 18.24
C ASN A 344 16.33 -9.70 18.16
N LEU A 345 17.65 -9.57 18.04
CA LEU A 345 18.61 -10.68 18.04
C LEU A 345 19.60 -10.53 19.19
N THR A 346 20.13 -11.65 19.66
CA THR A 346 21.09 -11.74 20.77
C THR A 346 22.51 -11.93 20.24
N GLY A 347 23.45 -11.08 20.65
CA GLY A 347 24.84 -11.18 20.24
C GLY A 347 25.45 -12.55 20.49
N GLY A 348 26.11 -13.12 19.47
CA GLY A 348 26.76 -14.42 19.49
C GLY A 348 25.84 -15.63 19.33
N SER A 349 24.52 -15.44 19.20
CA SER A 349 23.59 -16.52 18.88
C SER A 349 23.75 -17.01 17.44
N GLN A 350 23.20 -18.18 17.13
CA GLN A 350 23.03 -18.62 15.75
C GLN A 350 21.61 -18.28 15.30
N VAL A 351 21.50 -17.46 14.26
CA VAL A 351 20.27 -17.06 13.61
C VAL A 351 20.16 -17.77 12.27
N THR A 352 19.02 -18.39 12.00
CA THR A 352 18.71 -19.00 10.71
C THR A 352 17.66 -18.16 10.01
N VAL A 353 17.97 -17.74 8.79
CA VAL A 353 17.07 -17.00 7.90
C VAL A 353 16.67 -17.92 6.76
N SER A 354 15.39 -18.00 6.44
CA SER A 354 14.92 -18.73 5.27
C SER A 354 13.81 -17.99 4.54
N PHE A 355 13.75 -18.13 3.23
CA PHE A 355 12.66 -17.67 2.37
C PHE A 355 12.62 -18.51 1.10
N TRP A 356 11.51 -18.49 0.41
CA TRP A 356 11.38 -19.11 -0.91
C TRP A 356 11.70 -18.08 -1.97
N ALA A 357 12.46 -18.49 -3.00
CA ALA A 357 12.81 -17.61 -4.11
C ALA A 357 12.60 -18.31 -5.45
N ARG A 358 12.21 -17.55 -6.47
CA ARG A 358 11.99 -18.02 -7.83
C ARG A 358 12.49 -16.98 -8.84
N ASN A 359 13.03 -17.46 -9.96
CA ASN A 359 13.27 -16.67 -11.16
C ASN A 359 12.13 -16.92 -12.15
N LEU A 360 11.29 -15.91 -12.37
CA LEU A 360 10.22 -15.98 -13.36
C LEU A 360 10.67 -15.27 -14.64
N LEU A 361 10.58 -15.99 -15.76
CA LEU A 361 10.94 -15.49 -17.08
C LEU A 361 9.66 -15.29 -17.90
N GLY A 362 9.48 -14.07 -18.41
CA GLY A 362 8.48 -13.74 -19.40
C GLY A 362 8.79 -14.38 -20.76
N GLN A 363 7.85 -14.26 -21.69
CA GLN A 363 8.02 -14.82 -23.04
C GLN A 363 9.28 -14.25 -23.71
N GLY A 364 10.20 -15.12 -24.11
CA GLY A 364 11.45 -14.73 -24.77
C GLY A 364 12.56 -14.22 -23.83
N ALA A 365 12.29 -14.11 -22.53
CA ALA A 365 13.32 -13.79 -21.53
C ALA A 365 14.23 -15.00 -21.28
N THR A 366 15.50 -14.71 -21.02
CA THR A 366 16.52 -15.68 -20.60
C THR A 366 17.31 -15.10 -19.43
N GLY A 367 18.09 -15.93 -18.74
CA GLY A 367 18.92 -15.50 -17.62
C GLY A 367 18.42 -16.00 -16.27
N SER A 368 19.11 -15.58 -15.23
CA SER A 368 18.86 -15.95 -13.83
C SER A 368 18.71 -14.70 -12.97
N ALA A 369 17.91 -14.83 -11.91
CA ALA A 369 17.79 -13.76 -10.94
C ALA A 369 19.01 -13.80 -10.01
N SER A 370 19.35 -12.66 -9.41
CA SER A 370 20.44 -12.54 -8.46
C SER A 370 20.04 -11.63 -7.31
N TYR A 371 20.50 -11.95 -6.09
CA TYR A 371 20.24 -11.11 -4.93
C TYR A 371 21.35 -11.20 -3.88
N ASN A 372 21.45 -10.15 -3.07
CA ASN A 372 22.18 -10.18 -1.80
C ASN A 372 21.18 -10.30 -0.64
N LEU A 373 21.41 -11.27 0.25
CA LEU A 373 20.81 -11.28 1.58
C LEU A 373 21.76 -10.53 2.52
N THR A 374 21.23 -9.51 3.18
CA THR A 374 21.99 -8.59 4.02
C THR A 374 21.30 -8.40 5.37
N VAL A 375 22.03 -7.82 6.32
CA VAL A 375 21.51 -7.40 7.62
C VAL A 375 22.15 -6.08 8.04
N GLY A 376 21.33 -5.21 8.64
CA GLY A 376 21.68 -3.87 9.10
C GLY A 376 20.96 -3.48 10.40
N ASN A 377 21.22 -2.27 10.88
CA ASN A 377 20.68 -1.75 12.15
C ASN A 377 19.58 -0.69 11.96
N ALA A 378 19.16 -0.43 10.72
CA ALA A 378 18.02 0.43 10.40
C ALA A 378 17.32 -0.06 9.12
N GLN A 379 16.06 0.30 8.97
CA GLN A 379 15.23 -0.05 7.81
C GLN A 379 15.49 0.90 6.63
N ASN A 380 16.72 0.91 6.14
CA ASN A 380 17.09 1.60 4.89
C ASN A 380 18.29 0.90 4.25
N ALA A 381 18.46 1.05 2.94
CA ALA A 381 19.53 0.41 2.18
C ALA A 381 20.93 0.78 2.70
N ALA A 382 21.15 2.04 3.11
CA ALA A 382 22.45 2.51 3.61
C ALA A 382 22.90 1.81 4.91
N ALA A 383 21.96 1.33 5.71
CA ALA A 383 22.25 0.61 6.95
C ALA A 383 22.54 -0.88 6.75
N GLN A 384 22.32 -1.44 5.56
CA GLN A 384 22.53 -2.86 5.24
C GLN A 384 24.02 -3.15 5.00
N THR A 385 24.82 -3.07 6.05
CA THR A 385 26.29 -3.11 5.97
C THR A 385 26.90 -4.52 6.02
N THR A 386 26.12 -5.54 6.38
CA THR A 386 26.61 -6.92 6.49
C THR A 386 25.97 -7.78 5.43
N ASN A 387 26.76 -8.32 4.50
CA ASN A 387 26.30 -9.32 3.54
C ASN A 387 26.32 -10.71 4.18
N ILE A 388 25.16 -11.35 4.29
CA ILE A 388 25.02 -12.72 4.79
C ILE A 388 25.30 -13.71 3.66
N ALA A 389 24.72 -13.48 2.48
CA ALA A 389 24.87 -14.34 1.32
C ALA A 389 24.63 -13.58 0.02
N THR A 390 25.23 -14.08 -1.06
CA THR A 390 25.00 -13.60 -2.42
C THR A 390 24.61 -14.79 -3.28
N GLU A 391 23.46 -14.69 -3.94
CA GLU A 391 23.00 -15.61 -4.98
C GLU A 391 23.20 -14.92 -6.34
N ASN A 392 24.04 -15.49 -7.19
CA ASN A 392 24.39 -14.92 -8.50
C ASN A 392 23.71 -15.64 -9.66
N ASP A 393 23.05 -16.77 -9.43
CA ASP A 393 22.51 -17.61 -10.51
C ASP A 393 21.26 -18.39 -10.09
N LEU A 394 20.24 -17.68 -9.59
CA LEU A 394 18.94 -18.29 -9.36
C LEU A 394 18.27 -18.57 -10.71
N SER A 395 18.50 -19.76 -11.25
CA SER A 395 17.93 -20.21 -12.52
C SER A 395 16.60 -20.98 -12.35
N SER A 396 16.21 -21.32 -11.12
CA SER A 396 15.01 -22.11 -10.84
C SER A 396 13.74 -21.36 -11.25
N THR A 397 12.96 -21.97 -12.13
CA THR A 397 11.64 -21.46 -12.58
C THR A 397 10.49 -21.94 -11.72
N THR A 398 10.76 -22.62 -10.62
CA THR A 398 9.83 -22.88 -9.52
C THR A 398 10.43 -22.33 -8.23
N PHE A 399 9.60 -22.08 -7.23
CA PHE A 399 10.08 -21.67 -5.92
C PHE A 399 11.00 -22.73 -5.31
N VAL A 400 12.11 -22.26 -4.76
CA VAL A 400 13.07 -23.06 -4.02
C VAL A 400 13.37 -22.37 -2.69
N GLN A 401 13.33 -23.15 -1.61
CA GLN A 401 13.67 -22.62 -0.30
C GLN A 401 15.17 -22.33 -0.21
N LYS A 402 15.51 -21.15 0.27
CA LYS A 402 16.85 -20.67 0.52
C LYS A 402 17.01 -20.53 2.03
N THR A 403 18.10 -21.05 2.57
CA THR A 403 18.36 -21.08 4.02
C THR A 403 19.80 -20.65 4.29
N TYR A 404 19.97 -19.68 5.18
CA TYR A 404 21.24 -19.08 5.54
C TYR A 404 21.39 -18.98 7.05
N THR A 405 22.62 -18.88 7.53
CA THR A 405 22.92 -18.66 8.95
C THR A 405 23.71 -17.38 9.14
N PHE A 406 23.47 -16.72 10.26
CA PHE A 406 24.08 -15.46 10.66
C PHE A 406 24.31 -15.48 12.18
N SER A 407 25.37 -14.83 12.65
CA SER A 407 25.60 -14.62 14.07
C SER A 407 25.79 -13.13 14.35
N PRO A 408 24.83 -12.45 15.00
CA PRO A 408 24.96 -11.03 15.31
C PRO A 408 26.14 -10.80 16.27
N ALA A 409 26.94 -9.76 16.04
CA ALA A 409 28.07 -9.45 16.91
C ALA A 409 27.64 -8.90 18.28
N THR A 410 26.50 -8.21 18.33
CA THR A 410 25.94 -7.56 19.52
C THR A 410 24.45 -7.85 19.61
N SER A 411 23.88 -7.82 20.81
CA SER A 411 22.42 -7.86 20.93
C SER A 411 21.81 -6.53 20.48
N GLY A 412 20.68 -6.56 19.78
CA GLY A 412 20.02 -5.36 19.29
C GLY A 412 18.90 -5.66 18.30
N VAL A 413 18.33 -4.59 17.73
CA VAL A 413 17.36 -4.67 16.65
C VAL A 413 18.11 -4.72 15.31
N TYR A 414 17.82 -5.74 14.53
CA TYR A 414 18.37 -5.97 13.21
C TYR A 414 17.28 -5.96 12.15
N TYR A 415 17.63 -5.53 10.94
CA TYR A 415 16.76 -5.48 9.77
C TYR A 415 17.42 -6.27 8.66
N PHE A 416 16.78 -7.32 8.17
CA PHE A 416 17.23 -8.07 7.00
C PHE A 416 16.82 -7.36 5.71
N GLY A 417 17.74 -7.33 4.74
CA GLY A 417 17.50 -6.80 3.41
C GLY A 417 17.71 -7.85 2.32
N ILE A 418 16.80 -7.92 1.35
CA ILE A 418 16.98 -8.67 0.09
C ILE A 418 17.16 -7.63 -1.01
N ASN A 419 18.40 -7.49 -1.50
CA ASN A 419 18.71 -6.60 -2.60
C ASN A 419 18.72 -7.38 -3.91
N ASN A 420 17.80 -7.10 -4.83
CA ASN A 420 17.84 -7.62 -6.19
C ASN A 420 19.00 -6.97 -6.96
N ILE A 421 19.95 -7.80 -7.36
CA ILE A 421 21.14 -7.42 -8.14
C ILE A 421 21.17 -8.14 -9.50
N SER A 422 20.00 -8.55 -10.01
CA SER A 422 19.88 -9.24 -11.30
C SER A 422 20.40 -8.35 -12.43
N PRO A 423 21.17 -8.89 -13.39
CA PRO A 423 21.61 -8.15 -14.56
C PRO A 423 20.45 -7.55 -15.36
N SER A 424 20.72 -6.50 -16.13
CA SER A 424 19.71 -5.92 -17.03
C SER A 424 19.11 -6.97 -17.96
N ASN A 425 17.79 -6.96 -18.16
CA ASN A 425 17.10 -7.88 -19.06
C ASN A 425 16.18 -7.11 -20.02
N PRO A 426 16.39 -7.20 -21.35
CA PRO A 426 15.53 -6.51 -22.32
C PRO A 426 14.10 -7.07 -22.36
N ASN A 427 13.86 -8.24 -21.76
CA ASN A 427 12.56 -8.88 -21.63
C ASN A 427 12.19 -9.01 -20.14
N ALA A 428 10.92 -9.25 -19.83
CA ALA A 428 10.45 -9.36 -18.45
C ALA A 428 11.13 -10.53 -17.71
N GLN A 429 11.97 -10.21 -16.73
CA GLN A 429 12.52 -11.15 -15.76
C GLN A 429 12.19 -10.65 -14.36
N VAL A 430 11.74 -11.55 -13.49
CA VAL A 430 11.24 -11.21 -12.16
C VAL A 430 11.91 -12.10 -11.11
N LEU A 431 12.41 -11.46 -10.06
CA LEU A 431 12.74 -12.14 -8.81
C LEU A 431 11.47 -12.16 -7.95
N LEU A 432 11.01 -13.36 -7.60
CA LEU A 432 9.93 -13.56 -6.65
C LEU A 432 10.50 -14.09 -5.34
N VAL A 433 10.02 -13.57 -4.21
CA VAL A 433 10.29 -14.10 -2.87
C VAL A 433 9.01 -14.26 -2.08
N ASP A 434 9.01 -15.24 -1.19
CA ASP A 434 7.85 -15.58 -0.38
C ASP A 434 8.28 -16.27 0.93
N ASN A 435 7.38 -16.37 1.92
CA ASN A 435 7.54 -17.18 3.11
C ASN A 435 8.85 -16.93 3.86
N PHE A 436 9.09 -15.67 4.23
CA PHE A 436 10.27 -15.26 4.98
C PHE A 436 10.17 -15.71 6.44
N SER A 437 11.28 -16.20 7.00
CA SER A 437 11.35 -16.69 8.37
C SER A 437 12.72 -16.46 8.98
N VAL A 438 12.73 -16.12 10.27
CA VAL A 438 13.93 -15.95 11.10
C VAL A 438 13.72 -16.73 12.39
N THR A 439 14.67 -17.62 12.69
CA THR A 439 14.74 -18.36 13.96
C THR A 439 16.08 -18.11 14.63
N GLU A 440 16.11 -18.14 15.96
CA GLU A 440 17.32 -17.88 16.75
C GLU A 440 17.51 -18.99 17.78
N ILE A 441 18.74 -19.47 17.90
CA ILE A 441 19.14 -20.49 18.87
C ILE A 441 19.98 -19.82 19.97
N LEU A 442 19.41 -19.73 21.17
CA LEU A 442 20.02 -19.08 22.33
C LEU A 442 20.90 -20.06 23.12
N GLY A 443 22.04 -20.45 22.54
CA GLY A 443 23.17 -21.05 23.26
C GLY A 443 23.67 -22.40 22.75
N THR A 444 24.86 -22.79 23.21
CA THR A 444 25.54 -24.05 22.83
C THR A 444 24.76 -25.31 23.19
N LYS A 445 23.83 -25.23 24.15
CA LYS A 445 22.96 -26.34 24.56
C LYS A 445 22.07 -26.85 23.44
N ASP A 446 21.50 -25.96 22.64
CA ASP A 446 20.53 -26.30 21.60
C ASP A 446 21.23 -26.76 20.30
N VAL A 447 22.41 -26.20 20.00
CA VAL A 447 23.29 -26.68 18.92
C VAL A 447 23.81 -28.10 19.21
N LEU A 448 24.21 -28.38 20.46
CA LEU A 448 24.62 -29.73 20.86
C LEU A 448 23.46 -30.75 20.80
N ALA A 449 22.25 -30.33 21.13
CA ALA A 449 21.08 -31.21 21.14
C ALA A 449 20.63 -31.66 19.74
N SER A 450 20.88 -30.86 18.70
CA SER A 450 20.58 -31.23 17.30
C SER A 450 21.68 -32.08 16.65
N GLN A 451 22.93 -31.97 17.11
CA GLN A 451 24.08 -32.66 16.50
C GLN A 451 24.50 -33.96 17.21
N LEU A 452 24.17 -34.13 18.50
CA LEU A 452 24.44 -35.35 19.27
C LEU A 452 23.21 -36.25 19.39
N SER A 453 23.35 -37.49 18.94
CA SER A 453 22.34 -38.54 19.07
C SER A 453 22.65 -39.47 20.24
N ILE A 454 21.63 -39.75 21.06
CA ILE A 454 21.72 -40.66 22.22
C ILE A 454 20.74 -41.81 22.00
N PHE A 455 21.25 -43.03 21.81
CA PHE A 455 20.44 -44.21 21.47
C PHE A 455 21.07 -45.54 21.94
N PRO A 456 20.27 -46.62 22.07
CA PRO A 456 18.82 -46.61 22.04
C PRO A 456 18.26 -45.84 23.24
N ASN A 457 17.06 -45.29 23.10
CA ASN A 457 16.31 -44.71 24.21
C ASN A 457 14.83 -45.01 23.96
N PRO A 458 14.20 -45.93 24.71
CA PRO A 458 14.70 -46.61 25.91
C PRO A 458 15.89 -47.57 25.70
N ALA A 459 16.72 -47.78 26.74
CA ALA A 459 17.88 -48.68 26.73
C ALA A 459 17.86 -49.71 27.86
N THR A 460 18.43 -50.89 27.63
CA THR A 460 18.53 -51.96 28.65
C THR A 460 19.89 -51.99 29.33
N ASN A 461 21.00 -52.03 28.57
CA ASN A 461 22.34 -52.21 29.16
C ASN A 461 23.31 -51.09 28.81
N VAL A 462 23.14 -50.47 27.65
CA VAL A 462 24.13 -49.57 27.06
C VAL A 462 23.42 -48.44 26.32
N ILE A 463 23.94 -47.24 26.45
CA ILE A 463 23.59 -46.07 25.65
C ILE A 463 24.82 -45.63 24.86
N ASN A 464 24.63 -45.39 23.57
CA ASN A 464 25.64 -44.81 22.69
C ASN A 464 25.34 -43.33 22.48
N ILE A 465 26.42 -42.56 22.38
CA ILE A 465 26.42 -41.15 22.01
C ILE A 465 27.21 -41.06 20.70
N THR A 466 26.54 -40.69 19.62
CA THR A 466 27.18 -40.44 18.33
C THR A 466 26.91 -39.01 17.88
N ASN A 467 27.73 -38.56 16.94
CA ASN A 467 27.75 -37.20 16.46
C ASN A 467 27.78 -37.18 14.93
N ALA A 468 27.20 -36.13 14.32
CA ALA A 468 27.29 -35.88 12.88
C ALA A 468 28.49 -34.98 12.48
N ASP A 469 29.17 -34.31 13.42
CA ASP A 469 30.00 -33.13 13.08
C ASP A 469 31.31 -32.95 13.93
N ASN A 470 32.14 -33.99 14.09
CA ASN A 470 33.45 -33.99 14.80
C ASN A 470 33.56 -33.45 16.26
N ILE A 471 32.46 -33.07 16.92
CA ILE A 471 32.32 -32.88 18.39
C ILE A 471 32.98 -34.02 19.17
N LEU A 472 33.84 -33.63 20.13
CA LEU A 472 34.60 -34.52 20.99
C LEU A 472 33.96 -34.58 22.38
N VAL A 473 33.46 -35.75 22.77
CA VAL A 473 32.82 -35.99 24.06
C VAL A 473 33.88 -36.15 25.15
N ASN A 474 33.74 -35.38 26.23
CA ASN A 474 34.64 -35.34 27.38
C ASN A 474 34.05 -36.03 28.62
N GLY A 475 32.73 -36.23 28.68
CA GLY A 475 32.13 -36.87 29.84
C GLY A 475 30.62 -36.97 29.81
N VAL A 476 30.10 -37.78 30.71
CA VAL A 476 28.68 -37.98 30.94
C VAL A 476 28.40 -38.02 32.44
N VAL A 477 27.31 -37.40 32.85
CA VAL A 477 26.73 -37.52 34.18
C VAL A 477 25.26 -37.92 34.04
N ILE A 478 24.84 -38.98 34.73
CA ILE A 478 23.44 -39.43 34.79
C ILE A 478 22.93 -39.15 36.19
N ALA A 479 21.81 -38.42 36.29
CA ALA A 479 21.11 -38.13 37.53
C ALA A 479 19.71 -38.74 37.54
N ASP A 480 19.25 -39.15 38.73
CA ASP A 480 17.86 -39.55 38.96
C ASP A 480 16.90 -38.33 38.96
N LEU A 481 15.60 -38.57 39.04
CA LEU A 481 14.58 -37.50 39.02
C LEU A 481 14.66 -36.51 40.18
N ASN A 482 15.39 -36.86 41.25
CA ASN A 482 15.64 -35.97 42.39
C ASN A 482 16.94 -35.18 42.23
N GLY A 483 17.59 -35.26 41.06
CA GLY A 483 18.83 -34.57 40.76
C GLY A 483 20.08 -35.19 41.37
N ARG A 484 19.99 -36.38 41.99
CA ARG A 484 21.16 -37.07 42.53
C ARG A 484 21.90 -37.78 41.40
N THR A 485 23.18 -37.49 41.25
CA THR A 485 24.06 -38.23 40.33
C THR A 485 24.11 -39.71 40.71
N VAL A 486 23.64 -40.57 39.81
CA VAL A 486 23.67 -42.03 39.95
C VAL A 486 24.79 -42.67 39.15
N LYS A 487 25.30 -42.00 38.12
CA LYS A 487 26.43 -42.49 37.33
C LYS A 487 27.23 -41.35 36.71
N SER A 488 28.51 -41.56 36.52
CA SER A 488 29.37 -40.66 35.75
C SER A 488 30.39 -41.47 34.95
N ALA A 489 30.65 -41.05 33.71
CA ALA A 489 31.71 -41.58 32.88
C ALA A 489 32.55 -40.39 32.37
N LYS A 490 33.88 -40.52 32.42
CA LYS A 490 34.80 -39.53 31.85
C LYS A 490 35.37 -40.09 30.56
N PHE A 491 35.52 -39.19 29.58
CA PHE A 491 36.13 -39.46 28.30
C PHE A 491 37.21 -38.40 28.05
N ASP A 492 38.15 -38.67 27.14
CA ASP A 492 39.21 -37.73 26.80
C ASP A 492 39.09 -37.35 25.32
N GLY A 493 38.07 -36.55 25.01
CA GLY A 493 37.78 -36.06 23.67
C GLY A 493 37.53 -37.16 22.63
N VAL A 494 36.51 -38.00 22.84
CA VAL A 494 36.16 -39.10 21.91
C VAL A 494 35.04 -38.70 20.95
N ALA A 495 35.12 -39.13 19.69
CA ALA A 495 34.08 -38.87 18.69
C ALA A 495 32.78 -39.70 18.93
N GLU A 496 32.93 -40.87 19.53
CA GLU A 496 31.83 -41.74 19.94
C GLU A 496 32.05 -42.19 21.38
N ALA A 497 30.98 -42.19 22.18
CA ALA A 497 31.04 -42.60 23.58
C ALA A 497 29.97 -43.64 23.87
N GLN A 498 30.34 -44.65 24.65
CA GLN A 498 29.45 -45.71 25.09
C GLN A 498 29.37 -45.73 26.61
N VAL A 499 28.15 -45.73 27.14
CA VAL A 499 27.88 -45.70 28.58
C VAL A 499 27.09 -46.96 28.96
N ASN A 500 27.71 -47.84 29.73
CA ASN A 500 27.00 -48.96 30.35
C ASN A 500 26.07 -48.43 31.45
N ILE A 501 24.82 -48.88 31.48
CA ILE A 501 23.77 -48.51 32.46
C ILE A 501 23.08 -49.75 33.07
N SER A 502 23.65 -50.95 32.94
CA SER A 502 23.02 -52.20 33.38
C SER A 502 22.83 -52.29 34.90
N ASP A 503 23.62 -51.52 35.65
CA ASP A 503 23.58 -51.37 37.10
C ASP A 503 22.51 -50.39 37.60
N LEU A 504 21.91 -49.59 36.69
CA LEU A 504 20.83 -48.68 37.03
C LEU A 504 19.50 -49.43 37.15
N ALA A 505 18.70 -49.08 38.16
CA ALA A 505 17.34 -49.56 38.28
C ALA A 505 16.48 -49.05 37.10
N ASN A 506 15.41 -49.79 36.77
CA ASN A 506 14.48 -49.39 35.73
C ASN A 506 13.79 -48.07 36.10
N GLY A 507 13.75 -47.12 35.17
CA GLY A 507 13.25 -45.78 35.45
C GLY A 507 13.71 -44.70 34.47
N MET A 508 13.29 -43.46 34.74
CA MET A 508 13.65 -42.28 33.97
C MET A 508 14.82 -41.56 34.62
N TYR A 509 15.77 -41.09 33.80
CA TYR A 509 16.95 -40.36 34.24
C TYR A 509 17.23 -39.16 33.33
N MET A 510 18.00 -38.20 33.85
CA MET A 510 18.55 -37.09 33.07
C MET A 510 20.04 -37.34 32.83
N MET A 511 20.42 -37.46 31.57
CA MET A 511 21.80 -37.67 31.13
C MET A 511 22.37 -36.36 30.62
N THR A 512 23.38 -35.83 31.28
CA THR A 512 24.14 -34.65 30.86
C THR A 512 25.42 -35.10 30.18
N VAL A 513 25.62 -34.71 28.92
CA VAL A 513 26.83 -34.96 28.13
C VAL A 513 27.66 -33.68 28.10
N SER A 514 28.96 -33.78 28.37
CA SER A 514 29.93 -32.70 28.25
C SER A 514 30.86 -32.98 27.06
N SER A 515 31.10 -31.99 26.23
CA SER A 515 31.97 -32.05 25.05
C SER A 515 32.92 -30.85 24.97
N ASP A 516 33.77 -30.82 23.95
CA ASP A 516 34.62 -29.68 23.59
C ASP A 516 33.82 -28.43 23.16
N LYS A 517 32.52 -28.59 22.85
CA LYS A 517 31.62 -27.49 22.44
C LYS A 517 30.63 -27.05 23.53
N GLY A 518 30.58 -27.74 24.68
CA GLY A 518 29.73 -27.36 25.81
C GLY A 518 29.05 -28.56 26.47
N THR A 519 27.90 -28.34 27.12
CA THR A 519 27.14 -29.40 27.78
C THR A 519 25.71 -29.46 27.27
N MET A 520 25.14 -30.65 27.08
CA MET A 520 23.71 -30.85 26.81
C MET A 520 23.09 -31.82 27.82
N THR A 521 21.78 -31.76 28.03
CA THR A 521 21.07 -32.72 28.89
C THR A 521 19.89 -33.33 28.14
N LYS A 522 19.76 -34.66 28.16
CA LYS A 522 18.66 -35.40 27.55
C LYS A 522 18.04 -36.38 28.53
N LYS A 523 16.71 -36.52 28.45
CA LYS A 523 15.97 -37.55 29.18
C LYS A 523 16.26 -38.93 28.57
N ILE A 524 16.59 -39.90 29.41
CA ILE A 524 16.79 -41.30 29.03
C ILE A 524 15.89 -42.22 29.86
N VAL A 525 15.51 -43.36 29.29
CA VAL A 525 14.68 -44.38 29.93
C VAL A 525 15.45 -45.70 30.01
N LYS A 526 15.60 -46.25 31.21
CA LYS A 526 16.19 -47.57 31.48
C LYS A 526 15.07 -48.60 31.64
N ASN A 527 15.10 -49.64 30.80
CA ASN A 527 14.17 -50.78 30.81
C ASN A 527 14.70 -52.00 31.52
#